data_AF-A0A554VLR6-F1
#
_entry.id   AF-A0A554VLR6-F1
#
_cell.length_a   1.000
_cell.length_b   1.000
_cell.length_c   1.000
_cell.angle_alpha   90.00
_cell.angle_beta   90.00
_cell.angle_gamma   90.00
#
_symmetry.space_group_name_H-M   'P 1'
#
loop_
_entity.id
_entity.type
_entity.pdbx_description
1 polymer ?
#
loop_
_entity_poly.entity_id
_entity_poly.type
_entity_poly.pdbx_seq_one_letter_code
_entity_poly.pdbx_strand_id
1 'polypeptide(L)'
;MKKLGTLTITAILLISITVFTLQNSQIVVIKLLFWEAEASLSMILFTVFSTAILITVIAIIPTIYHLKKLRDQSQKKVKSLVKESEKLSEPEAKNIMAEGQVEK
;
A
#
# COMPACT_ATOMS: atom_id res chain seq x y z
N MET A 1 -9.90 -9.42 25.18
CA MET A 1 -8.90 -8.32 25.24
C MET A 1 -8.89 -7.44 23.98
N LYS A 2 -8.68 -7.98 22.77
CA LYS A 2 -8.65 -7.17 21.52
C LYS A 2 -9.90 -6.28 21.30
N LYS A 3 -11.10 -6.84 21.46
CA LYS A 3 -12.38 -6.10 21.32
C LYS A 3 -12.53 -4.96 22.34
N LEU A 4 -12.09 -5.18 23.58
CA LEU A 4 -12.11 -4.15 24.62
C LEU A 4 -11.12 -3.03 24.28
N GLY A 5 -9.92 -3.39 23.81
CA GLY A 5 -8.93 -2.41 23.34
C GLY A 5 -9.45 -1.55 22.18
N THR A 6 -10.09 -2.17 21.17
CA THR A 6 -10.71 -1.43 20.06
C THR A 6 -11.81 -0.48 20.53
N LEU A 7 -12.65 -0.91 21.48
CA LEU A 7 -13.71 -0.07 22.04
C LEU A 7 -13.13 1.15 22.77
N THR A 8 -12.13 0.95 23.62
CA THR A 8 -11.45 2.03 24.34
C THR A 8 -10.79 3.02 23.39
N ILE A 9 -10.05 2.53 22.37
CA ILE A 9 -9.42 3.39 21.36
C ILE A 9 -10.48 4.20 20.61
N THR A 10 -11.60 3.57 20.24
CA THR A 10 -12.69 4.26 19.52
C THR A 10 -13.32 5.34 20.39
N ALA A 11 -13.57 5.07 21.68
CA ALA A 11 -14.12 6.05 22.62
C ALA A 11 -13.19 7.25 22.79
N ILE A 12 -11.89 7.01 22.98
CA ILE A 12 -10.88 8.08 23.05
C ILE A 12 -10.88 8.91 21.77
N LEU A 13 -10.87 8.25 20.60
CA LEU A 13 -10.88 8.94 19.31
C LEU A 13 -12.11 9.84 19.15
N LEU A 14 -13.30 9.35 19.50
CA LEU A 14 -14.55 10.11 19.42
C LEU A 14 -14.53 11.34 20.34
N ILE A 15 -14.02 11.19 21.57
CA ILE A 15 -13.87 12.30 22.50
C ILE A 15 -12.87 13.32 21.92
N SER A 16 -11.72 12.86 21.41
CA SER A 16 -10.72 13.74 20.78
C SER A 16 -11.29 14.51 19.59
N ILE A 17 -12.03 13.86 18.69
CA ILE A 17 -12.69 14.52 17.55
C ILE A 17 -13.69 15.57 18.03
N THR A 18 -14.49 15.24 19.05
CA THR A 18 -15.48 16.16 19.62
C THR A 18 -14.80 17.40 20.19
N VAL A 19 -13.76 17.19 21.02
CA VAL A 19 -12.97 18.27 21.63
C VAL A 19 -12.30 19.13 20.55
N PHE A 20 -11.68 18.49 19.55
CA PHE A 20 -11.08 19.20 18.41
C PHE A 20 -12.12 20.07 17.69
N THR A 21 -13.31 19.54 17.42
CA THR A 21 -14.36 20.27 16.71
C THR A 21 -14.87 21.45 17.50
N LEU A 22 -15.13 21.27 18.80
CA LEU A 22 -15.63 22.32 19.69
C LEU A 22 -14.60 23.43 19.90
N GLN A 23 -13.33 23.07 20.16
CA GLN A 23 -12.26 24.06 20.36
C GLN A 23 -11.93 24.84 19.08
N ASN A 24 -12.12 24.23 17.91
CA ASN A 24 -11.87 24.87 16.62
C ASN A 24 -13.17 25.30 15.93
N SER A 25 -14.22 25.62 16.69
CA SER A 25 -15.51 26.04 16.14
C SER A 25 -15.56 27.50 15.67
N GLN A 26 -14.51 28.28 15.94
CA GLN A 26 -14.40 29.67 15.50
C GLN A 26 -14.55 29.80 13.97
N ILE A 27 -15.36 30.76 13.53
CA ILE A 27 -15.56 31.06 12.11
C ILE A 27 -14.36 31.84 11.60
N VAL A 28 -13.80 31.40 10.49
CA VAL A 28 -12.67 32.03 9.82
C VAL A 28 -13.04 32.31 8.37
N VAL A 29 -12.65 33.48 7.90
CA VAL A 29 -12.80 33.91 6.51
C VAL A 29 -11.53 33.51 5.74
N ILE A 30 -11.66 32.67 4.73
CA ILE A 30 -10.58 32.34 3.81
C ILE A 30 -10.73 33.20 2.56
N LYS A 31 -9.68 33.95 2.24
CA LYS A 31 -9.56 34.68 0.97
C LYS A 31 -8.53 33.99 0.09
N LEU A 32 -8.98 33.39 -1.00
CA LEU A 32 -8.15 32.66 -1.95
C LEU A 32 -8.33 33.26 -3.35
N LEU A 33 -7.35 34.04 -3.81
CA LEU A 33 -7.40 34.76 -5.10
C LEU A 33 -8.70 35.59 -5.25
N PHE A 34 -9.72 35.05 -5.91
CA PHE A 34 -11.04 35.67 -6.13
C PHE A 34 -12.18 35.01 -5.34
N TRP A 35 -11.87 34.03 -4.49
CA TRP A 35 -12.83 33.31 -3.67
C TRP A 35 -12.75 33.77 -2.22
N GLU A 36 -13.90 34.05 -1.64
CA GLU A 36 -14.08 34.30 -0.22
C GLU A 36 -15.02 33.24 0.33
N ALA A 37 -14.61 32.55 1.38
CA ALA A 37 -15.41 31.51 2.01
C ALA A 37 -15.36 31.65 3.53
N GLU A 38 -16.51 31.49 4.17
CA GLU A 38 -16.64 31.49 5.62
C GLU A 38 -16.95 30.07 6.09
N ALA A 39 -16.10 29.55 6.97
CA ALA A 39 -16.30 28.23 7.55
C ALA A 39 -15.69 28.17 8.95
N SER A 40 -16.10 27.17 9.74
CA SER A 40 -15.43 26.90 11.02
C SER A 40 -14.00 26.42 10.77
N LEU A 41 -13.07 26.80 11.66
CA LEU A 41 -11.68 26.36 11.57
C LEU A 41 -11.56 24.83 11.56
N SER A 42 -12.40 24.13 12.32
CA SER A 42 -12.46 22.67 12.34
C SER A 42 -12.80 22.07 10.98
N MET A 43 -13.77 22.66 10.27
CA MET A 43 -14.15 22.22 8.92
C MET A 43 -12.99 22.45 7.94
N ILE A 44 -12.36 23.61 7.99
CA ILE A 44 -11.22 23.96 7.14
C ILE A 44 -10.07 22.96 7.35
N LEU A 45 -9.67 22.75 8.60
CA LEU A 45 -8.58 21.83 8.94
C LEU A 45 -8.90 20.41 8.51
N PHE A 46 -10.13 19.94 8.76
CA PHE A 46 -10.57 18.61 8.35
C PHE A 46 -10.53 18.47 6.83
N THR A 47 -11.09 19.41 6.08
CA THR A 47 -11.12 19.36 4.62
C THR A 47 -9.72 19.39 4.01
N VAL A 48 -8.83 20.27 4.47
CA VAL A 48 -7.45 20.34 3.97
C VAL A 48 -6.70 19.03 4.27
N PHE A 49 -6.79 18.54 5.50
CA PHE A 49 -6.14 17.30 5.91
C PHE A 49 -6.66 16.08 5.12
N SER A 50 -7.98 15.93 5.02
CA SER A 50 -8.60 14.84 4.26
C SER A 50 -8.26 14.92 2.77
N THR A 51 -8.21 16.13 2.21
CA THR A 51 -7.83 16.33 0.79
C THR A 51 -6.37 15.95 0.56
N ALA A 52 -5.45 16.33 1.45
CA ALA A 52 -4.05 15.94 1.36
C ALA A 52 -3.86 14.42 1.42
N ILE A 53 -4.58 13.73 2.31
CA ILE A 53 -4.59 12.26 2.37
C ILE A 53 -5.14 11.69 1.07
N LEU A 54 -6.25 12.20 0.58
CA LEU A 54 -6.88 11.71 -0.65
C LEU A 54 -5.95 11.86 -1.86
N ILE A 55 -5.31 13.03 -2.01
CA ILE A 55 -4.29 13.28 -3.04
C ILE A 55 -3.16 12.27 -2.92
N THR A 56 -2.66 12.04 -1.70
CA THR A 56 -1.58 11.07 -1.44
C THR A 56 -1.98 9.66 -1.85
N VAL A 57 -3.18 9.21 -1.45
CA VAL A 57 -3.69 7.89 -1.81
C VAL A 57 -3.79 7.75 -3.33
N ILE A 58 -4.34 8.75 -4.02
CA ILE A 58 -4.47 8.75 -5.47
C ILE A 58 -3.10 8.73 -6.15
N ALA A 59 -2.13 9.51 -5.65
CA ALA A 59 -0.78 9.57 -6.18
C ALA A 59 -0.02 8.24 -6.06
N ILE A 60 -0.35 7.40 -5.07
CA ILE A 60 0.30 6.10 -4.84
C ILE A 60 -0.27 5.00 -5.75
N ILE A 61 -1.48 5.14 -6.30
CA ILE A 61 -2.12 4.15 -7.19
C ILE A 61 -1.22 3.71 -8.36
N PRO A 62 -0.65 4.61 -9.20
CA PRO A 62 0.20 4.20 -10.32
C PRO A 62 1.45 3.45 -9.85
N THR A 63 2.02 3.84 -8.71
CA THR A 63 3.17 3.19 -8.08
C THR A 63 2.83 1.75 -7.72
N ILE A 64 1.70 1.51 -7.04
CA ILE A 64 1.24 0.15 -6.70
C ILE A 64 1.06 -0.70 -7.95
N TYR A 65 0.45 -0.15 -9.01
CA TYR A 65 0.26 -0.86 -10.27
C TYR A 65 1.60 -1.26 -10.91
N HIS A 66 2.56 -0.34 -10.95
CA HIS A 66 3.89 -0.59 -11.49
C HIS A 66 4.65 -1.64 -10.68
N LEU A 67 4.63 -1.55 -9.35
CA LEU A 67 5.24 -2.54 -8.45
C LEU A 67 4.63 -3.93 -8.62
N LYS A 68 3.31 -4.03 -8.77
CA LYS A 68 2.63 -5.31 -9.02
C LYS A 68 3.08 -5.92 -10.35
N LYS A 69 3.16 -5.11 -11.41
CA LYS A 69 3.64 -5.56 -12.73
C LYS A 69 5.08 -6.06 -12.67
N LEU A 70 5.98 -5.32 -12.02
CA LEU A 70 7.37 -5.73 -11.81
C LEU A 70 7.47 -7.05 -11.03
N ARG A 71 6.70 -7.18 -9.94
CA ARG A 71 6.66 -8.41 -9.15
C ARG A 71 6.24 -9.62 -10.00
N ASP A 72 5.19 -9.46 -10.81
CA ASP A 72 4.68 -10.54 -11.66
C ASP A 72 5.69 -10.92 -12.76
N GLN A 73 6.43 -9.94 -13.31
CA GLN A 73 7.54 -10.20 -14.25
C GLN A 73 8.70 -10.94 -13.58
N SER A 74 9.12 -10.50 -12.39
CA SER A 74 10.19 -11.15 -11.62
C SER A 74 9.83 -12.60 -11.26
N GLN A 75 8.59 -12.86 -10.83
CA GLN A 75 8.13 -14.22 -10.55
C GLN A 75 8.13 -15.12 -11.80
N LYS A 76 7.73 -14.60 -12.96
CA LYS A 76 7.81 -15.35 -14.22
C LYS A 76 9.25 -15.71 -14.58
N LYS A 77 10.18 -14.76 -14.42
CA LYS A 77 11.61 -14.97 -14.71
C LYS A 77 12.24 -15.99 -13.76
N VAL A 78 11.94 -15.91 -12.46
CA VAL A 78 12.39 -16.93 -11.49
C VAL A 78 11.86 -18.31 -11.88
N LYS A 79 10.56 -18.42 -12.20
CA LYS A 79 9.96 -19.70 -12.59
C LYS A 79 10.55 -20.27 -13.88
N SER A 80 10.89 -19.44 -14.87
CA SER A 80 11.52 -19.92 -16.10
C SER A 80 12.95 -20.40 -15.84
N LEU A 81 13.73 -19.67 -15.04
CA LEU A 81 15.11 -20.05 -14.70
C LEU A 81 15.16 -21.36 -13.90
N VAL A 82 14.26 -21.55 -12.93
CA VAL A 82 14.16 -22.81 -12.18
C VAL A 82 13.86 -23.99 -13.11
N LYS A 83 12.89 -23.82 -14.02
CA LYS A 83 12.57 -24.86 -15.02
C LYS A 83 13.72 -25.16 -15.97
N GLU A 84 14.50 -24.14 -16.34
CA GLU A 84 15.66 -24.30 -17.20
C GLU A 84 16.79 -25.05 -16.48
N SER A 85 17.04 -24.73 -15.20
CA SER A 85 18.00 -25.48 -14.38
C SER A 85 17.61 -26.94 -14.15
N GLU A 86 16.32 -27.24 -13.95
CA GLU A 86 15.81 -28.62 -13.84
C GLU A 86 16.01 -29.39 -15.15
N LYS A 87 15.74 -28.73 -16.29
CA LYS A 87 15.94 -29.33 -17.62
C LYS A 87 17.41 -29.51 -18.02
N LEU A 88 18.34 -28.75 -17.46
CA LEU A 88 19.78 -28.96 -17.68
C LEU A 88 20.37 -30.05 -16.77
N SER A 89 19.74 -30.34 -15.63
CA SER A 89 20.18 -31.41 -14.72
C SER A 89 19.66 -32.80 -15.12
N GLU A 90 18.52 -32.90 -15.81
CA GLU A 90 18.05 -34.15 -16.43
C GLU A 90 18.97 -34.77 -17.51
N PRO A 91 19.59 -34.01 -18.45
CA PRO A 91 20.48 -34.57 -19.46
C PRO A 91 21.84 -34.99 -18.88
N GLU A 92 22.35 -34.35 -17.82
CA GLU A 92 23.54 -34.82 -17.11
C GLU A 92 23.26 -36.16 -16.40
N ALA A 93 22.12 -36.30 -15.72
CA ALA A 93 21.73 -37.56 -15.08
C ALA A 93 21.54 -38.70 -16.10
N LYS A 94 21.01 -38.41 -17.30
CA LYS A 94 20.88 -39.40 -18.39
C LYS A 94 22.20 -39.78 -19.04
N ASN A 95 23.12 -38.83 -19.24
CA ASN A 95 24.45 -39.13 -19.82
C ASN A 95 25.32 -39.94 -18.85
N ILE A 96 25.29 -39.64 -17.55
CA ILE A 96 26.02 -40.42 -16.52
C ILE A 96 25.47 -41.85 -16.43
N MET A 97 24.14 -42.03 -16.57
CA MET A 97 23.51 -43.35 -16.62
C MET A 97 23.81 -44.11 -17.93
N ALA A 98 24.00 -43.41 -19.05
CA ALA A 98 24.35 -44.03 -20.33
C ALA A 98 25.80 -44.50 -20.36
N GLU A 99 26.75 -43.74 -19.80
CA GLU A 99 28.16 -44.14 -19.71
C GLU A 99 28.39 -45.29 -18.72
N GLY A 100 27.67 -45.32 -17.59
CA GLY A 100 27.77 -46.40 -16.60
C GLY A 100 27.21 -47.76 -17.02
N GLN A 101 26.54 -47.86 -18.18
CA GLN A 101 26.07 -49.14 -18.74
C GLN A 101 26.97 -49.71 -19.85
N VAL A 102 27.99 -48.99 -20.30
CA VAL A 102 28.93 -49.47 -21.34
C VAL A 102 30.10 -50.27 -20.74
N GLU A 103 30.30 -50.22 -19.42
CA GLU A 103 31.45 -50.84 -18.74
C GLU A 103 31.16 -52.21 -18.08
N LYS A 104 30.17 -52.98 -18.57
CA LYS A 104 29.90 -54.36 -18.11
C LYS A 104 30.02 -55.40 -19.21
#